data_AF-A0A4Q2XYP1-F1
#
_entry.id   AF-A0A4Q2XYP1-F1
#
_cell.length_a   1.000
_cell.length_b   1.000
_cell.length_c   1.000
_cell.angle_alpha   90.00
_cell.angle_beta   90.00
_cell.angle_gamma   90.00
#
_symmetry.space_group_name_H-M   'P 1'
#
loop_
_entity.id
_entity.type
_entity.pdbx_description
1 polymer ?
#
loop_
_entity_poly.entity_id
_entity_poly.type
_entity_poly.pdbx_seq_one_letter_code
_entity_poly.pdbx_strand_id
1 'polypeptide(L)'
;MNTLSTPWRALAAAVPALVLALSSVSRVEAKEGWGTNFEAAKTQAAKDKKDILMDFTGSDWCGWCIKLDQEVFSKDGFKQEAPKHFVLLELDFPQNKELPKEETEQNEKLQETYHIAGFPTVILADAEGRPYGKTGYLAGGPEAFNEELNRLRKVRESRDAGFKKAADAQGLDKAKALKEALGALEPEVAEEYYQKEMDQIIALDPSDTLGLKAKKEYGERRKALDEKLTEYAQN
;
A
#
# COMPACT_ATOMS: atom_id res chain seq x y z
N MET A 1 -77.66 34.92 -41.29
CA MET A 1 -76.95 33.65 -41.55
C MET A 1 -75.73 33.69 -40.64
N ASN A 2 -75.88 33.24 -39.40
CA ASN A 2 -75.55 31.88 -38.90
C ASN A 2 -74.04 31.59 -39.06
N THR A 3 -73.25 31.15 -38.07
CA THR A 3 -73.50 30.57 -36.73
C THR A 3 -72.13 30.24 -36.07
N LEU A 4 -72.05 30.33 -34.73
CA LEU A 4 -71.48 29.34 -33.77
C LEU A 4 -69.96 29.00 -33.83
N SER A 5 -69.14 29.35 -32.82
CA SER A 5 -68.96 28.79 -31.46
C SER A 5 -68.18 27.45 -31.38
N THR A 6 -67.01 27.42 -30.73
CA THR A 6 -66.75 26.74 -29.42
C THR A 6 -65.25 26.72 -29.07
N PRO A 7 -64.89 26.59 -27.77
CA PRO A 7 -63.54 26.78 -27.24
C PRO A 7 -62.79 25.44 -27.07
N TRP A 8 -61.49 25.41 -27.35
CA TRP A 8 -60.68 24.22 -27.07
C TRP A 8 -60.20 24.22 -25.61
N ARG A 9 -60.44 23.06 -24.99
CA ARG A 9 -60.27 22.74 -23.59
C ARG A 9 -58.80 22.70 -23.17
N ALA A 10 -58.60 23.05 -21.90
CA ALA A 10 -57.40 22.79 -21.14
C ALA A 10 -56.97 21.32 -21.21
N LEU A 11 -55.66 21.11 -21.34
CA LEU A 11 -54.99 19.91 -20.85
C LEU A 11 -53.89 20.37 -19.90
N ALA A 12 -54.23 20.39 -18.60
CA ALA A 12 -53.25 20.44 -17.54
C ALA A 12 -52.53 19.08 -17.53
N ALA A 13 -51.31 19.03 -18.06
CA ALA A 13 -50.43 17.90 -17.86
C ALA A 13 -49.82 18.03 -16.45
N ALA A 14 -50.30 17.20 -15.52
CA ALA A 14 -49.68 17.03 -14.22
C ALA A 14 -48.30 16.38 -14.41
N VAL A 15 -47.24 17.13 -14.12
CA VAL A 15 -45.87 16.59 -14.05
C VAL A 15 -45.72 15.94 -12.68
N PRO A 16 -45.46 14.62 -12.59
CA PRO A 16 -45.15 14.00 -11.31
C PRO A 16 -43.78 14.50 -10.85
N ALA A 17 -43.75 15.24 -9.73
CA ALA A 17 -42.53 15.59 -9.04
C ALA A 17 -41.88 14.31 -8.51
N LEU A 18 -40.89 13.80 -9.24
CA LEU A 18 -40.02 12.72 -8.81
C LEU A 18 -39.14 13.24 -7.68
N VAL A 19 -39.55 12.99 -6.43
CA VAL A 19 -38.72 13.24 -5.25
C VAL A 19 -37.58 12.22 -5.28
N LEU A 20 -36.42 12.64 -5.78
CA LEU A 20 -35.16 11.92 -5.62
C LEU A 20 -34.79 11.96 -4.13
N ALA A 21 -35.09 10.87 -3.42
CA ALA A 21 -34.55 10.62 -2.09
C ALA A 21 -33.03 10.49 -2.21
N LEU A 22 -32.32 11.57 -1.86
CA LEU A 22 -30.89 11.58 -1.64
C LEU A 22 -30.62 10.79 -0.35
N SER A 23 -30.43 9.48 -0.48
CA SER A 23 -29.87 8.66 0.58
C SER A 23 -28.44 9.12 0.82
N SER A 24 -28.24 9.93 1.86
CA SER A 24 -26.92 10.27 2.38
C SER A 24 -26.28 9.00 2.93
N VAL A 25 -25.53 8.30 2.09
CA VAL A 25 -24.58 7.29 2.55
C VAL A 25 -23.51 8.05 3.31
N SER A 26 -23.52 7.94 4.64
CA SER A 26 -22.40 8.39 5.47
C SER A 26 -21.16 7.65 4.99
N ARG A 27 -20.31 8.33 4.22
CA ARG A 27 -18.98 7.83 3.91
C ARG A 27 -18.22 7.86 5.23
N VAL A 28 -17.69 6.72 5.64
CA VAL A 28 -16.54 6.73 6.55
C VAL A 28 -15.47 7.48 5.79
N GLU A 29 -15.18 8.72 6.20
CA GLU A 29 -14.21 9.55 5.50
C GLU A 29 -12.82 9.12 5.95
N ALA A 30 -12.07 8.53 5.00
CA ALA A 30 -10.62 8.50 5.09
C ALA A 30 -10.06 9.91 5.29
N LYS A 31 -8.84 9.99 5.81
CA LYS A 31 -8.12 11.28 5.85
C LYS A 31 -8.12 11.93 4.47
N GLU A 32 -8.24 13.26 4.46
CA GLU A 32 -8.38 14.05 3.24
C GLU A 32 -7.29 13.70 2.20
N GLY A 33 -7.71 13.31 1.00
CA GLY A 33 -6.81 12.96 -0.11
C GLY A 33 -6.33 11.49 -0.12
N TRP A 34 -6.78 10.66 0.82
CA TRP A 34 -6.47 9.23 0.86
C TRP A 34 -7.68 8.40 0.39
N GLY A 35 -7.40 7.31 -0.34
CA GLY A 35 -8.40 6.28 -0.64
C GLY A 35 -8.36 5.15 0.40
N THR A 36 -9.35 4.26 0.37
CA THR A 36 -9.41 3.06 1.23
C THR A 36 -9.44 1.74 0.45
N ASN A 37 -9.53 1.80 -0.89
CA ASN A 37 -9.62 0.61 -1.74
C ASN A 37 -8.29 0.31 -2.45
N PHE A 38 -7.72 -0.87 -2.18
CA PHE A 38 -6.39 -1.23 -2.66
C PHE A 38 -6.33 -1.47 -4.18
N GLU A 39 -7.33 -2.14 -4.76
CA GLU A 39 -7.35 -2.39 -6.21
C GLU A 39 -7.58 -1.09 -7.01
N ALA A 40 -8.37 -0.17 -6.47
CA ALA A 40 -8.51 1.18 -7.02
C ALA A 40 -7.18 1.95 -6.92
N ALA A 41 -6.46 1.83 -5.80
CA ALA A 41 -5.16 2.45 -5.62
C ALA A 41 -4.14 1.94 -6.65
N LYS A 42 -4.06 0.62 -6.87
CA LYS A 42 -3.23 -0.01 -7.91
C LYS A 42 -3.59 0.47 -9.31
N THR A 43 -4.88 0.47 -9.62
CA THR A 43 -5.37 0.92 -10.93
C THR A 43 -4.99 2.39 -11.19
N GLN A 44 -5.16 3.25 -10.18
CA GLN A 44 -4.80 4.66 -10.26
C GLN A 44 -3.28 4.86 -10.34
N ALA A 45 -2.51 4.10 -9.56
CA ALA A 45 -1.05 4.16 -9.54
C ALA A 45 -0.46 3.79 -10.92
N ALA A 46 -0.96 2.70 -11.53
CA ALA A 46 -0.57 2.29 -12.87
C ALA A 46 -0.91 3.35 -13.93
N LYS A 47 -2.12 3.93 -13.85
CA LYS A 47 -2.58 4.98 -14.77
C LYS A 47 -1.73 6.25 -14.68
N ASP A 48 -1.43 6.69 -13.46
CA ASP A 48 -0.71 7.94 -13.20
C ASP A 48 0.81 7.78 -13.20
N LYS A 49 1.31 6.54 -13.34
CA LYS A 49 2.73 6.18 -13.20
C LYS A 49 3.30 6.60 -11.84
N LYS A 50 2.52 6.38 -10.80
CA LYS A 50 2.85 6.62 -9.40
C LYS A 50 3.06 5.31 -8.66
N ASP A 51 3.69 5.43 -7.51
CA ASP A 51 3.77 4.35 -6.53
C ASP A 51 2.54 4.42 -5.60
N ILE A 52 2.42 3.47 -4.67
CA ILE A 52 1.38 3.47 -3.63
C ILE A 52 2.06 3.70 -2.28
N LEU A 53 1.54 4.65 -1.51
CA LEU A 53 1.91 4.86 -0.11
C LEU A 53 0.77 4.33 0.76
N MET A 54 1.01 3.20 1.42
CA MET A 54 0.02 2.51 2.24
C MET A 54 0.29 2.82 3.70
N ASP A 55 -0.69 3.43 4.38
CA ASP A 55 -0.64 3.71 5.82
C ASP A 55 -1.51 2.71 6.57
N PHE A 56 -0.85 1.74 7.23
CA PHE A 56 -1.51 0.87 8.18
C PHE A 56 -1.58 1.57 9.53
N THR A 57 -2.81 1.86 9.97
CA THR A 57 -3.06 2.78 11.08
C THR A 57 -4.16 2.29 12.01
N GLY A 58 -4.13 2.72 13.27
CA GLY A 58 -5.25 2.59 14.21
C GLY A 58 -5.73 3.99 14.58
N SER A 59 -6.60 4.57 13.75
CA SER A 59 -6.85 6.02 13.71
C SER A 59 -7.39 6.64 15.02
N ASP A 60 -7.98 5.85 15.91
CA ASP A 60 -8.63 6.33 17.13
C ASP A 60 -8.03 5.82 18.45
N TRP A 61 -7.07 4.88 18.41
CA TRP A 61 -6.45 4.31 19.61
C TRP A 61 -4.92 4.28 19.58
N CYS A 62 -4.30 4.34 18.40
CA CYS A 62 -2.85 4.31 18.26
C CYS A 62 -2.26 5.73 18.37
N GLY A 63 -1.70 6.07 19.53
CA GLY A 63 -1.13 7.40 19.78
C GLY A 63 -0.05 7.83 18.78
N TRP A 64 0.82 6.90 18.35
CA TRP A 64 1.85 7.18 17.33
C TRP A 64 1.27 7.39 15.93
N CYS A 65 0.16 6.73 15.62
CA CYS A 65 -0.55 6.89 14.36
C CYS A 65 -1.21 8.26 14.28
N ILE A 66 -1.92 8.65 15.35
CA ILE A 66 -2.52 9.98 15.50
C ILE A 66 -1.42 11.05 15.40
N LYS A 67 -0.27 10.82 16.04
CA LYS A 67 0.87 11.75 15.97
C LYS A 67 1.43 11.88 14.55
N LEU A 68 1.60 10.76 13.83
CA LEU A 68 2.03 10.76 12.44
C LEU A 68 1.07 11.56 11.56
N ASP A 69 -0.23 11.37 11.69
CA ASP A 69 -1.22 12.14 10.93
C ASP A 69 -1.14 13.64 11.27
N GLN A 70 -1.13 13.99 12.56
CA GLN A 70 -1.14 15.38 13.01
C GLN A 70 0.14 16.15 12.67
N GLU A 71 1.30 15.50 12.72
CA GLU A 71 2.60 16.15 12.50
C GLU A 71 3.06 16.07 11.04
N VAL A 72 2.56 15.12 10.26
CA VAL A 72 3.00 14.86 8.89
C VAL A 72 1.83 14.90 7.91
N PHE A 73 0.92 13.90 7.92
CA PHE A 73 -0.04 13.71 6.81
C PHE A 73 -1.07 14.83 6.66
N SER A 74 -1.46 15.45 7.77
CA SER A 74 -2.38 16.58 7.79
C SER A 74 -1.73 17.91 7.36
N LYS A 75 -0.39 17.98 7.25
CA LYS A 75 0.34 19.21 6.94
C LYS A 75 0.41 19.46 5.44
N ASP A 76 0.34 20.74 5.06
CA ASP A 76 0.41 21.19 3.67
C ASP A 76 1.66 20.69 2.94
N GLY A 77 2.82 20.66 3.62
CA GLY A 77 4.06 20.17 3.04
C GLY A 77 3.97 18.70 2.56
N PHE A 78 3.24 17.85 3.29
CA PHE A 78 2.99 16.47 2.86
C PHE A 78 1.91 16.42 1.78
N LYS A 79 0.75 17.09 2.02
CA LYS A 79 -0.40 17.11 1.11
C LYS A 79 -0.05 17.64 -0.29
N GLN A 80 0.94 18.52 -0.40
CA GLN A 80 1.38 19.05 -1.69
C GLN A 80 2.46 18.21 -2.37
N GLU A 81 3.29 17.47 -1.62
CA GLU A 81 4.44 16.76 -2.18
C GLU A 81 4.16 15.27 -2.43
N ALA A 82 3.71 14.53 -1.42
CA ALA A 82 3.54 13.08 -1.54
C ALA A 82 2.58 12.68 -2.70
N PRO A 83 1.43 13.34 -2.91
CA PRO A 83 0.53 13.00 -4.01
C PRO A 83 1.11 13.19 -5.43
N LYS A 84 2.24 13.88 -5.59
CA LYS A 84 2.92 13.98 -6.89
C LYS A 84 3.53 12.64 -7.31
N HIS A 85 3.94 11.83 -6.34
CA HIS A 85 4.68 10.58 -6.58
C HIS A 85 3.89 9.34 -6.16
N PHE A 86 2.91 9.50 -5.28
CA PHE A 86 2.17 8.39 -4.68
C PHE A 86 0.65 8.53 -4.87
N VAL A 87 -0.02 7.40 -5.01
CA VAL A 87 -1.42 7.23 -4.64
C VAL A 87 -1.46 6.88 -3.16
N LEU A 88 -2.22 7.65 -2.39
CA LEU A 88 -2.28 7.52 -0.94
C LEU A 88 -3.42 6.56 -0.55
N LEU A 89 -3.10 5.51 0.20
CA LEU A 89 -4.04 4.48 0.65
C LEU A 89 -4.00 4.34 2.17
N GLU A 90 -5.14 4.54 2.81
CA GLU A 90 -5.35 4.32 4.23
C GLU A 90 -5.90 2.92 4.46
N LEU A 91 -5.25 2.16 5.33
CA LEU A 91 -5.64 0.83 5.77
C LEU A 91 -5.81 0.88 7.29
N ASP A 92 -7.02 1.26 7.71
CA ASP A 92 -7.31 1.57 9.11
C ASP A 92 -7.90 0.38 9.87
N PHE A 93 -7.56 0.29 11.15
CA PHE A 93 -7.95 -0.74 12.12
C PHE A 93 -8.52 -0.08 13.38
N PRO A 94 -9.66 0.62 13.29
CA PRO A 94 -10.21 1.36 14.42
C PRO A 94 -10.84 0.49 15.50
N GLN A 95 -11.00 1.04 16.71
CA GLN A 95 -11.70 0.36 17.82
C GLN A 95 -13.09 0.91 18.11
N ASN A 96 -13.35 2.19 17.85
CA ASN A 96 -14.58 2.88 18.22
C ASN A 96 -15.43 3.29 16.99
N LYS A 97 -14.97 3.01 15.77
CA LYS A 97 -15.74 3.22 14.53
C LYS A 97 -15.88 1.92 13.74
N GLU A 98 -17.02 1.75 13.10
CA GLU A 98 -17.28 0.62 12.21
C GLU A 98 -16.92 0.99 10.77
N LEU A 99 -16.10 0.16 10.13
CA LEU A 99 -15.82 0.25 8.69
C LEU A 99 -16.83 -0.61 7.91
N PRO A 100 -17.08 -0.31 6.62
CA PRO A 100 -17.80 -1.22 5.74
C PRO A 100 -17.16 -2.62 5.76
N LYS A 101 -17.98 -3.67 5.72
CA LYS A 101 -17.52 -5.06 5.83
C LYS A 101 -16.43 -5.39 4.80
N GLU A 102 -16.61 -4.96 3.56
CA GLU A 102 -15.67 -5.19 2.48
C GLU A 102 -14.33 -4.49 2.71
N GLU A 103 -14.34 -3.32 3.36
CA GLU A 103 -13.13 -2.59 3.73
C GLU A 103 -12.40 -3.29 4.88
N THR A 104 -13.12 -3.73 5.92
CA THR A 104 -12.55 -4.52 7.02
C THR A 104 -11.88 -5.79 6.52
N GLU A 105 -12.59 -6.60 5.72
CA GLU A 105 -12.04 -7.86 5.17
C GLU A 105 -10.83 -7.62 4.27
N GLN A 106 -10.84 -6.54 3.47
CA GLN A 106 -9.68 -6.13 2.68
C GLN A 106 -8.49 -5.77 3.59
N ASN A 107 -8.72 -4.92 4.60
CA ASN A 107 -7.66 -4.43 5.47
C ASN A 107 -7.03 -5.57 6.27
N GLU A 108 -7.82 -6.48 6.84
CA GLU A 108 -7.34 -7.69 7.52
C GLU A 108 -6.47 -8.56 6.59
N LYS A 109 -6.96 -8.82 5.38
CA LYS A 109 -6.18 -9.59 4.39
C LYS A 109 -4.88 -8.90 4.01
N LEU A 110 -4.88 -7.58 3.86
CA LEU A 110 -3.67 -6.82 3.54
C LEU A 110 -2.71 -6.78 4.74
N GLN A 111 -3.23 -6.72 5.97
CA GLN A 111 -2.42 -6.83 7.18
C GLN A 111 -1.61 -8.12 7.19
N GLU A 112 -2.27 -9.24 6.87
CA GLU A 112 -1.62 -10.55 6.74
C GLU A 112 -0.63 -10.57 5.57
N THR A 113 -1.06 -10.09 4.40
CA THR A 113 -0.25 -10.10 3.16
C THR A 113 1.05 -9.31 3.30
N TYR A 114 1.01 -8.18 4.00
CA TYR A 114 2.17 -7.32 4.26
C TYR A 114 2.82 -7.57 5.64
N HIS A 115 2.43 -8.66 6.32
CA HIS A 115 2.88 -9.07 7.66
C HIS A 115 2.99 -7.91 8.67
N ILE A 116 1.94 -7.10 8.75
CA ILE A 116 1.90 -5.90 9.59
C ILE A 116 1.60 -6.29 11.04
N ALA A 117 2.65 -6.28 11.86
CA ALA A 117 2.59 -6.65 13.27
C ALA A 117 2.35 -5.44 14.22
N GLY A 118 2.43 -4.21 13.73
CA GLY A 118 2.31 -3.02 14.56
C GLY A 118 2.00 -1.74 13.78
N PHE A 119 1.55 -0.72 14.50
CA PHE A 119 1.12 0.55 13.93
C PHE A 119 1.86 1.75 14.57
N PRO A 120 2.12 2.84 13.82
CA PRO A 120 1.89 2.96 12.38
C PRO A 120 2.96 2.18 11.60
N THR A 121 2.54 1.49 10.54
CA THR A 121 3.46 0.97 9.52
C THR A 121 3.11 1.58 8.18
N VAL A 122 4.08 2.20 7.54
CA VAL A 122 3.94 2.80 6.22
C VAL A 122 4.73 1.98 5.21
N ILE A 123 4.04 1.42 4.22
CA ILE A 123 4.65 0.66 3.13
C ILE A 123 4.65 1.50 1.87
N LEU A 124 5.81 1.54 1.20
CA LEU A 124 5.93 2.06 -0.16
C LEU A 124 5.99 0.88 -1.12
N ALA A 125 5.05 0.86 -2.07
CA ALA A 125 4.93 -0.19 -3.06
C ALA A 125 4.86 0.39 -4.47
N ASP A 126 5.28 -0.37 -5.48
CA ASP A 126 5.04 0.01 -6.88
C ASP A 126 3.56 -0.13 -7.26
N ALA A 127 3.22 0.20 -8.51
CA ALA A 127 1.85 0.18 -9.01
C ALA A 127 1.20 -1.22 -8.96
N GLU A 128 1.99 -2.29 -8.94
CA GLU A 128 1.52 -3.66 -8.77
C GLU A 128 1.22 -4.02 -7.31
N GLY A 129 1.58 -3.14 -6.37
CA GLY A 129 1.46 -3.35 -4.92
C GLY A 129 2.66 -4.08 -4.33
N ARG A 130 3.80 -4.15 -5.03
CA ARG A 130 5.00 -4.84 -4.53
C ARG A 130 5.86 -3.90 -3.68
N PRO A 131 6.10 -4.21 -2.39
CA PRO A 131 6.85 -3.33 -1.49
C PRO A 131 8.29 -3.14 -1.92
N TYR A 132 8.81 -1.92 -1.77
CA TYR A 132 10.25 -1.62 -1.88
C TYR A 132 10.79 -0.85 -0.69
N GLY A 133 9.92 -0.36 0.20
CA GLY A 133 10.30 0.37 1.38
C GLY A 133 9.25 0.21 2.48
N LYS A 134 9.72 0.29 3.72
CA LYS A 134 8.91 0.24 4.92
C LYS A 134 9.43 1.31 5.88
N THR A 135 8.52 2.06 6.49
CA THR A 135 8.84 3.06 7.50
C THR A 135 7.69 3.17 8.49
N GLY A 136 7.75 4.13 9.41
CA GLY A 136 6.71 4.39 10.40
C GLY A 136 6.72 5.86 10.78
N TYR A 137 6.45 6.17 12.04
CA TYR A 137 6.56 7.54 12.52
C TYR A 137 8.04 8.02 12.49
N LEU A 138 8.25 9.19 11.91
CA LEU A 138 9.53 9.90 11.92
C LEU A 138 9.32 11.31 12.45
N ALA A 139 10.16 11.72 13.39
CA ALA A 139 10.20 13.10 13.87
C ALA A 139 10.80 14.02 12.79
N GLY A 140 10.44 15.31 12.82
CA GLY A 140 10.94 16.31 11.88
C GLY A 140 9.88 16.85 10.90
N GLY A 141 8.63 16.42 11.03
CA GLY A 141 7.51 16.97 10.27
C GLY A 141 7.47 16.50 8.80
N PRO A 142 6.66 17.17 7.95
CA PRO A 142 6.44 16.74 6.58
C PRO A 142 7.71 16.76 5.72
N GLU A 143 8.66 17.66 6.00
CA GLU A 143 9.92 17.77 5.24
C GLU A 143 10.79 16.52 5.41
N ALA A 144 11.05 16.12 6.66
CA ALA A 144 11.85 14.94 6.97
C ALA A 144 11.19 13.65 6.45
N PHE A 145 9.87 13.57 6.57
CA PHE A 145 9.12 12.42 6.06
C PHE A 145 9.20 12.33 4.53
N ASN A 146 8.99 13.44 3.81
CA ASN A 146 9.12 13.49 2.35
C ASN A 146 10.54 13.16 1.87
N GLU A 147 11.58 13.56 2.62
CA GLU A 147 12.96 13.17 2.35
C GLU A 147 13.14 11.65 2.42
N GLU A 148 12.59 11.01 3.45
CA GLU A 148 12.63 9.55 3.58
C GLU A 148 11.88 8.85 2.45
N LEU A 149 10.68 9.34 2.09
CA LEU A 149 9.94 8.79 0.94
C LEU A 149 10.78 8.87 -0.34
N ASN A 150 11.48 9.99 -0.56
CA ASN A 150 12.35 10.17 -1.72
C ASN A 150 13.60 9.26 -1.67
N ARG A 151 14.17 9.00 -0.49
CA ARG A 151 15.26 8.04 -0.32
C ARG A 151 14.82 6.64 -0.73
N LEU A 152 13.66 6.20 -0.24
CA LEU A 152 13.11 4.88 -0.54
C LEU A 152 12.70 4.74 -2.03
N ARG A 153 12.24 5.82 -2.67
CA ARG A 153 12.03 5.82 -4.13
C ARG A 153 13.31 5.58 -4.92
N LYS A 154 14.45 6.12 -4.49
CA LYS A 154 15.75 5.83 -5.13
C LYS A 154 16.18 4.36 -4.94
N VAL A 155 15.80 3.75 -3.81
CA VAL A 155 15.95 2.30 -3.59
C VAL A 155 15.14 1.52 -4.62
N ARG A 156 13.87 1.90 -4.84
CA ARG A 156 13.02 1.32 -5.90
C ARG A 156 13.65 1.44 -7.28
N GLU A 157 14.15 2.61 -7.64
CA GLU A 157 14.80 2.85 -8.95
C GLU A 157 16.01 1.92 -9.14
N SER A 158 16.82 1.74 -8.09
CA SER A 158 17.99 0.85 -8.10
C SER A 158 17.59 -0.62 -8.24
N ARG A 159 16.56 -1.04 -7.49
CA ARG A 159 15.93 -2.37 -7.61
C ARG A 159 15.44 -2.64 -9.04
N ASP A 160 14.68 -1.70 -9.61
CA ASP A 160 14.08 -1.85 -10.95
C ASP A 160 15.16 -1.90 -12.03
N ALA A 161 16.24 -1.12 -11.89
CA ALA A 161 17.40 -1.20 -12.78
C ALA A 161 18.06 -2.59 -12.72
N GLY A 162 18.20 -3.18 -11.53
CA GLY A 162 18.71 -4.54 -11.35
C GLY A 162 17.80 -5.59 -11.99
N PHE A 163 16.47 -5.50 -11.82
CA PHE A 163 15.54 -6.41 -12.47
C PHE A 163 15.53 -6.28 -13.99
N LYS A 164 15.69 -5.06 -14.52
CA LYS A 164 15.85 -4.85 -15.95
C LYS A 164 17.10 -5.57 -16.48
N LYS A 165 18.24 -5.44 -15.81
CA LYS A 165 19.47 -6.20 -16.17
C LYS A 165 19.23 -7.71 -16.11
N ALA A 166 18.50 -8.18 -15.10
CA ALA A 166 18.21 -9.61 -14.93
C ALA A 166 17.26 -10.18 -15.98
N ALA A 167 16.38 -9.36 -16.57
CA ALA A 167 15.47 -9.78 -17.64
C ALA A 167 16.21 -10.17 -18.92
N ASP A 168 17.33 -9.50 -19.22
CA ASP A 168 18.15 -9.72 -20.41
C ASP A 168 19.28 -10.75 -20.20
N ALA A 169 19.49 -11.21 -18.96
CA ALA A 169 20.57 -12.10 -18.59
C ALA A 169 20.13 -13.56 -18.45
N GLN A 170 21.10 -14.48 -18.41
CA GLN A 170 20.88 -15.92 -18.21
C GLN A 170 21.89 -16.51 -17.22
N GLY A 171 21.58 -17.69 -16.68
CA GLY A 171 22.48 -18.42 -15.78
C GLY A 171 22.97 -17.58 -14.58
N LEU A 172 24.24 -17.71 -14.25
CA LEU A 172 24.86 -17.02 -13.12
C LEU A 172 24.84 -15.49 -13.27
N ASP A 173 24.86 -14.95 -14.49
CA ASP A 173 24.81 -13.50 -14.69
C ASP A 173 23.42 -12.95 -14.38
N LYS A 174 22.36 -13.71 -14.65
CA LYS A 174 21.01 -13.39 -14.15
C LYS A 174 20.97 -13.45 -12.62
N ALA A 175 21.60 -14.46 -12.00
CA ALA A 175 21.66 -14.55 -10.55
C ALA A 175 22.37 -13.34 -9.92
N LYS A 176 23.48 -12.87 -10.50
CA LYS A 176 24.18 -11.66 -10.06
C LYS A 176 23.32 -10.41 -10.19
N ALA A 177 22.63 -10.24 -11.32
CA ALA A 177 21.75 -9.09 -11.55
C ALA A 177 20.55 -9.07 -10.59
N LEU A 178 19.94 -10.24 -10.32
CA LEU A 178 18.91 -10.38 -9.29
C LEU A 178 19.47 -10.04 -7.91
N LYS A 179 20.67 -10.54 -7.56
CA LYS A 179 21.30 -10.21 -6.27
C LYS A 179 21.60 -8.71 -6.13
N GLU A 180 22.04 -8.05 -7.21
CA GLU A 180 22.22 -6.59 -7.24
C GLU A 180 20.89 -5.88 -6.98
N ALA A 181 19.80 -6.31 -7.62
CA ALA A 181 18.46 -5.76 -7.43
C ALA A 181 17.99 -5.89 -5.98
N LEU A 182 18.15 -7.08 -5.38
CA LEU A 182 17.76 -7.34 -3.99
C LEU A 182 18.68 -6.62 -2.99
N GLY A 183 19.96 -6.42 -3.34
CA GLY A 183 20.92 -5.73 -2.49
C GLY A 183 20.66 -4.23 -2.34
N ALA A 184 19.82 -3.63 -3.20
CA ALA A 184 19.36 -2.25 -3.05
C ALA A 184 18.30 -2.10 -1.94
N LEU A 185 17.54 -3.17 -1.68
CA LEU A 185 16.46 -3.18 -0.70
C LEU A 185 17.01 -3.33 0.72
N GLU A 186 16.25 -2.83 1.69
CA GLU A 186 16.51 -3.17 3.09
C GLU A 186 16.35 -4.69 3.29
N PRO A 187 17.21 -5.33 4.11
CA PRO A 187 17.22 -6.78 4.26
C PRO A 187 15.85 -7.36 4.64
N GLU A 188 15.12 -6.69 5.53
CA GLU A 188 13.77 -7.10 5.94
C GLU A 188 12.80 -7.11 4.74
N VAL A 189 12.77 -6.04 3.95
CA VAL A 189 11.92 -5.92 2.76
C VAL A 189 12.27 -6.99 1.72
N ALA A 190 13.56 -7.21 1.46
CA ALA A 190 14.01 -8.24 0.52
C ALA A 190 13.60 -9.65 0.98
N GLU A 191 13.86 -9.97 2.24
CA GLU A 191 13.55 -11.27 2.82
C GLU A 191 12.04 -11.51 2.91
N GLU A 192 11.23 -10.49 3.12
CA GLU A 192 9.78 -10.68 3.26
C GLU A 192 9.07 -10.80 1.90
N TYR A 193 9.42 -9.94 0.93
CA TYR A 193 8.62 -9.77 -0.30
C TYR A 193 9.29 -10.25 -1.59
N TYR A 194 10.52 -10.79 -1.52
CA TYR A 194 11.30 -11.18 -2.71
C TYR A 194 11.84 -12.61 -2.66
N GLN A 195 11.17 -13.49 -1.91
CA GLN A 195 11.52 -14.91 -1.81
C GLN A 195 11.62 -15.60 -3.18
N LYS A 196 10.73 -15.25 -4.12
CA LYS A 196 10.76 -15.79 -5.48
C LYS A 196 12.06 -15.47 -6.22
N GLU A 197 12.60 -14.27 -6.08
CA GLU A 197 13.86 -13.88 -6.68
C GLU A 197 15.04 -14.50 -5.95
N MET A 198 14.97 -14.63 -4.63
CA MET A 198 15.98 -15.36 -3.85
C MET A 198 16.07 -16.83 -4.28
N ASP A 199 14.94 -17.50 -4.45
CA ASP A 199 14.88 -18.88 -4.93
C ASP A 199 15.41 -19.01 -6.36
N GLN A 200 15.12 -18.03 -7.24
CA GLN A 200 15.72 -17.99 -8.58
C GLN A 200 17.23 -17.84 -8.53
N ILE A 201 17.77 -16.99 -7.65
CA ILE A 201 19.23 -16.84 -7.48
C ILE A 201 19.83 -18.18 -7.06
N ILE A 202 19.26 -18.85 -6.06
CA ILE A 202 19.75 -20.15 -5.57
C ILE A 202 19.70 -21.21 -6.67
N ALA A 203 18.62 -21.26 -7.45
CA ALA A 203 18.49 -22.21 -8.57
C ALA A 203 19.51 -21.95 -9.69
N LEU A 204 19.86 -20.68 -9.93
CA LEU A 204 20.81 -20.26 -10.96
C LEU A 204 22.28 -20.32 -10.50
N ASP A 205 22.55 -20.49 -9.21
CA ASP A 205 23.87 -20.62 -8.60
C ASP A 205 23.95 -21.84 -7.66
N PRO A 206 23.90 -23.08 -8.19
CA PRO A 206 23.89 -24.30 -7.38
C PRO A 206 25.18 -24.50 -6.56
N SER A 207 26.28 -23.86 -6.97
CA SER A 207 27.56 -23.82 -6.25
C SER A 207 27.59 -22.84 -5.08
N ASP A 208 26.52 -22.05 -4.87
CA ASP A 208 26.41 -21.02 -3.85
C ASP A 208 27.57 -20.01 -3.83
N THR A 209 28.08 -19.67 -5.01
CA THR A 209 29.15 -18.65 -5.15
C THR A 209 28.72 -17.27 -4.67
N LEU A 210 27.41 -17.02 -4.67
CA LEU A 210 26.79 -15.79 -4.18
C LEU A 210 26.40 -15.86 -2.69
N GLY A 211 26.52 -17.02 -2.04
CA GLY A 211 26.31 -17.23 -0.61
C GLY A 211 24.86 -17.11 -0.12
N LEU A 212 23.88 -17.13 -1.04
CA LEU A 212 22.48 -16.93 -0.70
C LEU A 212 21.83 -18.20 -0.13
N LYS A 213 22.27 -19.38 -0.58
CA LYS A 213 21.75 -20.66 -0.05
C LYS A 213 22.15 -20.83 1.41
N ALA A 214 23.43 -20.65 1.74
CA ALA A 214 23.90 -20.70 3.13
C ALA A 214 23.19 -19.67 4.02
N LYS A 215 22.95 -18.45 3.52
CA LYS A 215 22.21 -17.42 4.25
C LYS A 215 20.75 -17.85 4.53
N LYS A 216 20.05 -18.39 3.53
CA LYS A 216 18.66 -18.88 3.68
C LYS A 216 18.57 -19.97 4.73
N GLU A 217 19.42 -20.99 4.63
CA GLU A 217 19.45 -22.11 5.58
C GLU A 217 19.76 -21.64 7.01
N TYR A 218 20.64 -20.64 7.17
CA TYR A 218 20.90 -20.04 8.49
C TYR A 218 19.66 -19.36 9.05
N GLY A 219 18.96 -18.56 8.24
CA GLY A 219 17.71 -17.90 8.63
C GLY A 219 16.63 -18.89 9.08
N GLU A 220 16.44 -19.97 8.33
CA GLU A 220 15.49 -21.05 8.66
C GLU A 220 15.85 -21.75 9.97
N ARG A 221 17.13 -22.10 10.17
CA ARG A 221 17.60 -22.68 11.44
C ARG A 221 17.37 -21.74 12.63
N ARG A 222 17.56 -20.43 12.42
CA ARG A 222 17.37 -19.43 13.47
C ARG A 222 15.89 -19.28 13.85
N LYS A 223 14.98 -19.26 12.87
CA LYS A 223 13.52 -19.28 13.12
C LYS A 223 13.09 -20.53 13.88
N ALA A 224 13.54 -21.71 13.45
CA ALA A 224 13.23 -22.96 14.15
C ALA A 224 13.76 -23.00 15.60
N LEU A 225 14.89 -22.32 15.87
CA LEU A 225 15.40 -22.17 17.23
C LEU A 225 14.53 -21.22 18.07
N ASP A 226 14.13 -20.08 17.51
CA ASP A 226 13.25 -19.11 18.20
C ASP A 226 11.89 -19.74 18.55
N GLU A 227 11.30 -20.52 17.63
CA GLU A 227 10.06 -21.25 17.86
C GLU A 227 10.20 -22.22 19.04
N LYS A 228 11.29 -23.01 19.05
CA LYS A 228 11.58 -23.92 20.17
C LYS A 228 11.75 -23.18 21.49
N LEU A 229 12.50 -22.07 21.50
CA LEU A 229 12.69 -21.26 22.71
C LEU A 229 11.38 -20.68 23.23
N THR A 230 10.48 -20.28 22.32
CA THR A 230 9.15 -19.78 22.67
C THR A 230 8.30 -20.89 23.30
N GLU A 231 8.30 -22.09 22.73
CA GLU A 231 7.62 -23.27 23.30
C GLU A 231 8.18 -23.62 24.69
N TYR A 232 9.50 -23.59 24.87
CA TYR A 232 10.11 -23.81 26.19
C TYR A 232 9.72 -22.76 27.23
N ALA A 233 9.55 -21.50 26.84
CA ALA A 233 9.17 -20.44 27.76
C ALA A 233 7.69 -20.49 28.20
N GLN A 234 6.87 -21.28 27.49
CA GLN A 234 5.44 -21.46 27.76
C GLN A 234 5.12 -22.70 28.61
N ASN A 235 6.12 -23.56 28.84
CA ASN A 235 6.03 -24.78 29.67
C ASN A 235 6.77 -24.60 31.00
#